data_AF-A0A0F9AHB8-F1
#
_entry.id   AF-A0A0F9AHB8-F1
#
_cell.length_a   1.000
_cell.length_b   1.000
_cell.length_c   1.000
_cell.angle_alpha   90.00
_cell.angle_beta   90.00
_cell.angle_gamma   90.00
#
_symmetry.space_group_name_H-M   'P 1'
#
loop_
_entity.id
_entity.type
_entity.pdbx_description
1 polymer ?
#
loop_
_entity_poly.entity_id
_entity_poly.type
_entity_poly.pdbx_seq_one_letter_code
_entity_poly.pdbx_strand_id
1 'polypeptide(L)'
;MNLGQVYQSLAAWRKLSAITMKAKVAYRLLKYTECVSAEYDIVEKQRVALIREATGATAGENARIEPNTKEFVEYAEKLGEIMLTESTLDQVDMELEDVINVLDNKSDVLTVSDLALLAPFFRSYEVA
;
A
#
# COMPACT_ATOMS: atom_id res chain seq x y z
N MET A 1 -11.17 -1.96 -2.99
CA MET A 1 -9.72 -1.63 -3.09
C MET A 1 -8.98 -2.88 -3.54
N ASN A 2 -7.89 -2.76 -4.30
CA ASN A 2 -7.09 -3.92 -4.74
C ASN A 2 -5.70 -3.94 -4.09
N LEU A 3 -5.03 -5.09 -4.19
CA LEU A 3 -3.69 -5.29 -3.63
C LEU A 3 -2.65 -4.34 -4.24
N GLY A 4 -2.82 -3.91 -5.49
CA GLY A 4 -1.99 -2.90 -6.12
C GLY A 4 -2.05 -1.54 -5.41
N GLN A 5 -3.25 -1.11 -5.02
CA GLN A 5 -3.45 0.10 -4.22
C GLN A 5 -2.77 -0.04 -2.85
N VAL A 6 -2.92 -1.18 -2.18
CA VAL A 6 -2.22 -1.49 -0.91
C VAL A 6 -0.71 -1.40 -1.09
N TYR A 7 -0.18 -2.10 -2.10
CA TYR A 7 1.25 -2.17 -2.38
C TYR A 7 1.88 -0.80 -2.63
N GLN A 8 1.19 0.07 -3.37
CA GLN A 8 1.66 1.43 -3.69
C GLN A 8 1.50 2.41 -2.51
N SER A 9 0.54 2.18 -1.63
CA SER A 9 0.17 3.14 -0.56
C SER A 9 1.08 3.10 0.68
N LEU A 10 1.85 2.04 0.90
CA LEU A 10 2.56 1.82 2.17
C LEU A 10 3.49 2.99 2.55
N ALA A 11 4.15 3.59 1.56
CA ALA A 11 5.00 4.76 1.81
C ALA A 11 4.19 5.97 2.31
N ALA A 12 3.01 6.23 1.74
CA ALA A 12 2.11 7.29 2.17
C ALA A 12 1.56 7.02 3.58
N TRP A 13 1.20 5.77 3.88
CA TRP A 13 0.80 5.36 5.23
C TRP A 13 1.88 5.55 6.27
N ARG A 14 3.13 5.18 5.96
CA ARG A 14 4.28 5.42 6.84
C ARG A 14 4.50 6.91 7.09
N LYS A 15 4.42 7.75 6.06
CA LYS A 15 4.49 9.21 6.21
C LYS A 15 3.38 9.71 7.13
N LEU A 16 2.13 9.33 6.87
CA LEU A 16 0.98 9.74 7.67
C LEU A 16 1.14 9.35 9.14
N SER A 17 1.58 8.12 9.41
CA SER A 17 1.79 7.60 10.77
C SER A 17 2.91 8.31 11.54
N ALA A 18 3.85 8.96 10.83
CA ALA A 18 4.95 9.71 11.44
C ALA A 18 4.54 11.13 11.86
N ILE A 19 3.35 11.60 11.47
CA ILE A 19 2.88 12.94 11.80
C ILE A 19 2.30 12.95 13.22
N THR A 20 2.63 13.98 14.00
CA THR A 20 2.02 14.17 15.33
C THR A 20 0.55 14.53 15.20
N MET A 21 -0.32 13.76 15.86
CA MET A 21 -1.77 13.94 15.84
C MET A 21 -2.35 13.79 17.25
N LYS A 22 -3.63 14.11 17.41
CA LYS A 22 -4.38 13.78 18.64
C LYS A 22 -4.39 12.26 18.86
N ALA A 23 -4.19 11.82 20.10
CA ALA A 23 -3.99 10.41 20.47
C ALA A 23 -5.04 9.45 19.88
N LYS A 24 -6.32 9.83 19.88
CA LYS A 24 -7.42 9.00 19.33
C LYS A 24 -7.25 8.74 17.83
N VAL A 25 -6.85 9.76 17.07
CA VAL A 25 -6.62 9.66 15.62
C VAL A 25 -5.34 8.88 15.34
N ALA A 26 -4.25 9.22 16.04
CA ALA A 26 -2.98 8.51 15.92
C ALA A 26 -3.12 7.00 16.16
N TYR A 27 -3.85 6.61 17.21
CA TYR A 27 -4.07 5.19 17.53
C TYR A 27 -4.87 4.45 16.46
N ARG A 28 -5.90 5.09 15.88
CA ARG A 28 -6.68 4.50 14.79
C ARG A 28 -5.84 4.29 13.54
N LEU A 29 -5.09 5.32 13.14
CA LEU A 29 -4.22 5.26 11.96
C LEU A 29 -3.08 4.26 12.15
N LEU A 30 -2.52 4.16 13.37
CA LEU A 30 -1.49 3.16 13.69
C LEU A 30 -2.01 1.74 13.46
N LYS A 31 -3.13 1.38 14.08
CA LYS A 31 -3.74 0.04 13.92
C LYS A 31 -4.01 -0.27 12.46
N TYR A 32 -4.53 0.71 11.72
CA TYR A 32 -4.84 0.50 10.32
C TYR A 32 -3.57 0.36 9.46
N THR A 33 -2.52 1.14 9.76
CA THR A 33 -1.21 1.03 9.08
C THR A 33 -0.57 -0.34 9.30
N GLU A 34 -0.76 -0.96 10.48
CA GLU A 34 -0.33 -2.34 10.73
C GLU A 34 -1.04 -3.34 9.83
N CYS A 35 -2.36 -3.18 9.62
CA CYS A 35 -3.12 -4.01 8.69
C CYS A 35 -2.66 -3.82 7.23
N VAL A 36 -2.43 -2.57 6.79
CA VAL A 36 -1.87 -2.27 5.46
C VAL A 36 -0.49 -2.91 5.29
N SER A 37 0.36 -2.84 6.32
CA SER A 37 1.70 -3.45 6.28
C SER A 37 1.63 -4.97 6.17
N ALA A 38 0.69 -5.61 6.87
CA ALA A 38 0.49 -7.05 6.80
C ALA A 38 0.07 -7.52 5.39
N GLU A 39 -0.86 -6.82 4.74
CA GLU A 39 -1.23 -7.14 3.36
C GLU A 39 -0.11 -6.84 2.37
N TYR A 40 0.62 -5.74 2.55
CA TYR A 40 1.81 -5.44 1.76
C TYR A 40 2.83 -6.58 1.80
N ASP A 41 3.12 -7.12 2.99
CA ASP A 41 4.08 -8.20 3.17
C ASP A 41 3.64 -9.50 2.46
N ILE A 42 2.33 -9.73 2.34
CA ILE A 42 1.79 -10.86 1.57
C ILE A 42 2.09 -10.67 0.08
N VAL A 43 1.81 -9.49 -0.47
CA VAL A 43 2.08 -9.16 -1.88
C VAL A 43 3.58 -9.23 -2.17
N GLU A 44 4.41 -8.70 -1.27
CA GLU A 44 5.87 -8.71 -1.43
C GLU A 44 6.45 -10.13 -1.42
N LYS A 45 5.94 -11.01 -0.56
CA LYS A 45 6.31 -12.44 -0.56
C LYS A 45 5.97 -13.10 -1.90
N GLN A 46 4.79 -12.82 -2.46
CA GLN A 46 4.39 -13.36 -3.76
C GLN A 46 5.27 -12.81 -4.89
N ARG A 47 5.57 -11.50 -4.87
CA ARG A 47 6.50 -10.87 -5.83
C ARG A 47 7.87 -11.55 -5.82
N VAL A 48 8.44 -11.78 -4.64
CA VAL A 48 9.73 -12.47 -4.50
C VAL A 48 9.65 -13.92 -4.96
N ALA A 49 8.55 -14.62 -4.67
CA ALA A 49 8.34 -15.99 -5.14
C ALA A 49 8.29 -16.07 -6.67
N LEU A 50 7.57 -15.16 -7.32
CA LEU A 50 7.51 -15.08 -8.79
C LEU A 50 8.89 -14.82 -9.42
N ILE A 51 9.69 -13.94 -8.82
CA ILE A 51 11.06 -13.68 -9.29
C ILE A 51 11.91 -14.95 -9.23
N ARG A 52 11.80 -15.71 -8.13
CA ARG A 52 12.55 -16.97 -7.97
C ARG A 52 12.07 -18.04 -8.96
N GLU A 53 10.76 -18.15 -9.17
CA GLU A 53 10.20 -19.07 -10.17
C GLU A 53 10.73 -18.75 -11.57
N ALA A 54 10.74 -17.47 -11.97
CA ALA A 54 11.20 -17.03 -13.28
C ALA A 54 12.72 -17.20 -13.48
N THR A 55 13.52 -17.10 -12.42
CA THR A 55 14.99 -17.19 -12.49
C THR A 55 15.56 -18.57 -12.16
N GLY A 56 14.74 -19.47 -11.60
CA GLY A 56 15.19 -20.76 -11.07
C GLY A 56 16.07 -20.65 -9.82
N ALA A 57 16.16 -19.46 -9.20
CA ALA A 57 17.02 -19.20 -8.06
C ALA A 57 16.51 -19.90 -6.78
N THR A 58 17.44 -20.45 -6.00
CA THR A 58 17.12 -21.10 -4.72
C THR A 58 16.97 -20.10 -3.58
N ALA A 59 16.46 -20.57 -2.43
CA ALA A 59 16.25 -19.73 -1.27
C ALA A 59 17.60 -19.18 -0.73
N GLY A 60 17.75 -17.85 -0.73
CA GLY A 60 18.95 -17.16 -0.26
C GLY A 60 19.86 -16.67 -1.39
N GLU A 61 19.60 -17.05 -2.64
CA GLU A 61 20.30 -16.50 -3.80
C GLU A 61 19.68 -15.18 -4.25
N ASN A 62 20.52 -14.30 -4.79
CA ASN A 62 20.06 -13.07 -5.43
C ASN A 62 19.34 -13.42 -6.74
N ALA A 63 18.01 -13.36 -6.71
CA ALA A 63 17.17 -13.58 -7.86
C ALA A 63 16.84 -12.24 -8.54
N ARG A 64 17.18 -12.10 -9.82
CA ARG A 64 16.86 -10.92 -10.63
C ARG A 64 16.46 -11.36 -12.03
N ILE A 65 15.36 -10.80 -12.53
CA ILE A 65 14.93 -10.98 -13.91
C ILE A 65 15.44 -9.78 -14.73
N GLU A 66 16.09 -10.06 -15.85
CA GLU A 66 16.51 -8.99 -16.76
C GLU A 66 15.31 -8.41 -17.51
N PRO A 67 15.21 -7.08 -17.65
CA PRO A 67 14.10 -6.44 -18.35
C PRO A 67 14.10 -6.83 -19.84
N ASN A 68 12.91 -6.79 -20.46
CA ASN A 68 12.69 -7.12 -21.88
C ASN A 68 12.99 -8.58 -22.26
N THR A 69 13.07 -9.49 -21.29
CA THR A 69 13.13 -10.94 -21.51
C THR A 69 11.72 -11.55 -21.49
N LYS A 70 11.57 -12.78 -22.00
CA LYS A 70 10.28 -13.48 -21.97
C LYS A 70 9.84 -13.76 -20.53
N GLU A 71 10.79 -14.12 -19.69
CA GLU A 71 10.64 -14.36 -18.27
C GLU A 71 10.14 -13.10 -17.54
N PHE A 72 10.62 -11.93 -17.94
CA PHE A 72 10.14 -10.65 -17.40
C PHE A 72 8.68 -10.37 -17.77
N VAL A 73 8.29 -10.65 -19.01
CA VAL A 73 6.91 -10.48 -19.47
C VAL A 73 5.97 -11.39 -18.68
N GLU A 74 6.31 -12.68 -18.56
CA GLU A 74 5.53 -13.65 -17.80
C GLU A 74 5.44 -13.28 -16.30
N TYR A 75 6.54 -12.81 -15.71
CA TYR A 75 6.55 -12.27 -14.34
C TYR A 75 5.62 -11.06 -14.19
N ALA A 76 5.68 -10.11 -15.13
CA ALA A 76 4.91 -8.87 -15.07
C ALA A 76 3.40 -9.16 -15.21
N GLU A 77 3.02 -10.11 -16.06
CA GLU A 77 1.63 -10.57 -16.21
C GLU A 77 1.12 -11.20 -14.90
N LYS A 78 1.85 -12.18 -14.35
CA LYS A 78 1.48 -12.85 -13.08
C LYS A 78 1.40 -11.87 -11.91
N LEU A 79 2.36 -10.94 -11.81
CA LEU A 79 2.32 -9.90 -10.78
C LEU A 79 1.14 -8.95 -10.99
N GLY A 80 0.82 -8.60 -12.24
CA GLY A 80 -0.34 -7.80 -12.59
C GLY A 80 -1.65 -8.41 -12.11
N GLU A 81 -1.82 -9.72 -12.31
CA GLU A 81 -2.98 -10.47 -11.82
C GLU A 81 -3.11 -10.42 -10.28
N ILE A 82 -2.00 -10.59 -9.57
CA ILE A 82 -1.95 -10.44 -8.10
C ILE A 82 -2.37 -9.03 -7.70
N MET A 83 -1.83 -8.00 -8.34
CA MET A 83 -2.11 -6.59 -8.00
C MET A 83 -3.57 -6.21 -8.25
N LEU A 84 -4.25 -6.89 -9.18
CA LEU A 84 -5.68 -6.70 -9.46
C LEU A 84 -6.59 -7.46 -8.49
N THR A 85 -6.06 -8.37 -7.69
CA THR A 85 -6.84 -9.10 -6.68
C THR A 85 -7.41 -8.14 -5.65
N GLU A 86 -8.66 -8.37 -5.25
CA GLU A 86 -9.31 -7.58 -4.22
C GLU A 86 -8.60 -7.73 -2.87
N SER A 87 -8.38 -6.59 -2.21
CA SER A 87 -7.86 -6.54 -0.86
C SER A 87 -8.98 -6.88 0.14
N THR A 88 -8.61 -7.53 1.24
CA THR A 88 -9.55 -7.81 2.34
C THR A 88 -9.62 -6.67 3.36
N LEU A 89 -8.84 -5.60 3.17
CA LEU A 89 -8.89 -4.42 4.01
C LEU A 89 -10.17 -3.64 3.76
N ASP A 90 -10.99 -3.56 4.80
CA ASP A 90 -12.05 -2.57 4.89
C ASP A 90 -11.48 -1.16 4.97
N GLN A 91 -12.26 -0.16 4.56
CA GLN A 91 -11.89 1.24 4.77
C GLN A 91 -11.79 1.57 6.26
N VAL A 92 -10.87 2.45 6.62
CA VAL A 92 -10.81 2.99 7.98
C VAL A 92 -12.10 3.75 8.29
N ASP A 93 -12.62 3.57 9.50
CA ASP A 93 -13.82 4.26 10.01
C ASP A 93 -13.52 5.73 10.35
N MET A 94 -13.15 6.49 9.32
CA MET A 94 -12.98 7.95 9.34
C MET A 94 -12.85 8.49 7.91
N GLU A 95 -13.12 9.79 7.75
CA GLU A 95 -12.86 10.50 6.51
C GLU A 95 -11.40 10.95 6.42
N LEU A 96 -10.89 11.07 5.20
CA LEU A 96 -9.56 11.63 4.97
C LEU A 96 -9.53 13.14 5.34
N GLU A 97 -10.64 13.86 5.15
CA GLU A 97 -10.74 15.27 5.52
C GLU A 97 -10.62 15.47 7.04
N ASP A 98 -11.21 14.58 7.85
CA ASP A 98 -11.03 14.58 9.31
C ASP A 98 -9.56 14.41 9.73
N VAL A 99 -8.80 13.58 8.99
CA VAL A 99 -7.35 13.45 9.19
C VAL A 99 -6.68 14.78 8.88
N ILE A 100 -6.93 15.35 7.70
CA ILE A 100 -6.29 16.59 7.23
C ILE A 100 -6.58 17.77 8.17
N ASN A 101 -7.82 17.92 8.63
CA ASN A 101 -8.22 18.97 9.57
C ASN A 101 -7.50 18.89 10.92
N VAL A 102 -7.04 17.70 11.33
CA VAL A 102 -6.21 17.52 12.53
C VAL A 102 -4.75 17.89 12.26
N LEU A 103 -4.34 17.96 11.00
CA LEU A 103 -2.97 18.24 10.55
C LEU A 103 -2.71 19.72 10.25
N ASP A 104 -3.64 20.63 10.53
CA ASP A 104 -3.76 22.01 9.99
C ASP A 104 -2.58 22.99 10.23
N ASN A 105 -1.41 22.52 10.69
CA ASN A 105 -0.14 23.26 10.74
C ASN A 105 1.07 22.44 10.25
N LYS A 106 0.84 21.31 9.59
CA LYS A 106 1.83 20.34 9.10
C LYS A 106 1.53 19.88 7.66
N SER A 107 0.76 20.67 6.91
CA SER A 107 0.25 20.36 5.56
C SER A 107 1.34 20.03 4.55
N ASP A 108 2.57 20.44 4.79
CA ASP A 108 3.69 20.25 3.86
C ASP A 108 4.28 18.83 3.90
N VAL A 109 3.81 17.95 4.80
CA VAL A 109 4.35 16.59 4.95
C VAL A 109 3.72 15.59 3.97
N LEU A 110 2.47 15.81 3.56
CA LEU A 110 1.76 14.96 2.61
C LEU A 110 1.60 15.69 1.28
N THR A 111 2.07 15.08 0.20
CA THR A 111 1.88 15.60 -1.15
C THR A 111 0.49 15.23 -1.69
N VAL A 112 0.05 15.89 -2.76
CA VAL A 112 -1.17 15.50 -3.50
C VAL A 112 -1.11 14.03 -3.93
N SER A 113 0.07 13.52 -4.28
CA SER A 113 0.25 12.10 -4.62
C SER A 113 0.06 11.19 -3.41
N ASP A 114 0.52 11.59 -2.22
CA ASP A 114 0.30 10.82 -1.01
C ASP A 114 -1.19 10.78 -0.66
N LEU A 115 -1.89 11.92 -0.78
CA LEU A 115 -3.34 12.01 -0.56
C LEU A 115 -4.13 11.15 -1.56
N ALA A 116 -3.76 11.15 -2.84
CA ALA A 116 -4.38 10.32 -3.86
C ALA A 116 -4.21 8.81 -3.57
N LEU A 117 -3.05 8.41 -3.05
CA LEU A 117 -2.79 7.03 -2.64
C LEU A 117 -3.55 6.65 -1.36
N LEU A 118 -3.77 7.59 -0.45
CA LEU A 118 -4.49 7.35 0.81
C LEU A 118 -6.00 7.35 0.64
N ALA A 119 -6.57 8.18 -0.24
CA ALA A 119 -8.01 8.39 -0.38
C ALA A 119 -8.87 7.10 -0.45
N PRO A 120 -8.49 6.04 -1.21
CA PRO A 120 -9.30 4.82 -1.32
C PRO A 120 -9.52 4.07 -0.01
N PHE A 121 -8.65 4.29 0.98
CA PHE A 121 -8.67 3.61 2.27
C PHE A 121 -9.59 4.28 3.29
N PHE A 122 -10.02 5.52 3.03
CA PHE A 122 -10.90 6.27 3.92
C PHE A 122 -12.33 6.19 3.41
N ARG A 123 -13.30 6.41 4.31
CA ARG A 123 -14.68 6.53 3.89
C ARG A 123 -14.87 7.80 3.06
N SER A 124 -15.65 7.69 2.00
CA SER A 124 -16.25 8.82 1.30
C SER A 124 -17.72 8.87 1.71
N TYR A 125 -18.16 9.97 2.33
CA TYR A 125 -19.61 10.20 2.41
C TYR A 125 -20.10 10.57 1.02
N GLU A 126 -20.94 9.71 0.44
CA GLU A 126 -21.81 10.16 -0.64
C GLU A 126 -22.70 11.25 -0.04
N VAL A 127 -22.61 12.46 -0.60
CA VAL A 127 -23.61 13.49 -0.35
C VAL A 127 -24.91 12.94 -0.95
N ALA A 128 -25.83 12.51 -0.07
CA ALA A 128 -27.18 12.09 -0.45
C ALA A 128 -27.98 13.25 -1.04
#